data_AF-A0A9E4IRF3-F1
#
_entry.id   AF-A0A9E4IRF3-F1
#
_cell.length_a   1.000
_cell.length_b   1.000
_cell.length_c   1.000
_cell.angle_alpha   90.00
_cell.angle_beta   90.00
_cell.angle_gamma   90.00
#
_symmetry.space_group_name_H-M   'P 1'
#
loop_
_entity.id
_entity.type
_entity.pdbx_description
1 polymer ?
#
loop_
_entity_poly.entity_id
_entity_poly.type
_entity_poly.pdbx_seq_one_letter_code
_entity_poly.pdbx_strand_id
1 'polypeptide(L)'
;MAATAADIAMRCAQLNPQLKNRARLETPGVVLIDEVDLHLHPRWQRTVVGDMTRTFPRLQFVATSHSPFIVQSVSDGGVINLDREGSEPETPHDQSVEDVAENIMGVDQPQRSKRFQEMMKAAAEYYRLIEGATGETDPREVQALRDRLDRLEEPFANNPAYVAFLRLQRAARNLQ
;
A
#
# COMPACT_ATOMS: atom_id res chain seq x y z
N MET A 1 19.26 0.05 9.71
CA MET A 1 20.03 -0.62 8.65
C MET A 1 21.55 -0.49 8.71
N ALA A 2 22.14 0.71 8.81
CA ALA A 2 23.62 0.81 8.87
C ALA A 2 24.21 -0.04 10.03
N ALA A 3 23.56 -0.02 11.20
CA ALA A 3 23.91 -0.87 12.33
C ALA A 3 23.79 -2.37 12.01
N THR A 4 22.69 -2.82 11.39
CA THR A 4 22.47 -4.21 10.99
C THR A 4 23.54 -4.71 10.02
N ALA A 5 23.85 -3.92 8.99
CA ALA A 5 24.88 -4.26 8.02
C ALA A 5 26.28 -4.31 8.67
N ALA A 6 26.57 -3.39 9.59
CA ALA A 6 27.82 -3.39 10.35
C ALA A 6 27.92 -4.64 11.25
N ASP A 7 26.85 -5.03 11.94
CA ASP A 7 26.82 -6.24 12.77
C ASP A 7 27.06 -7.50 11.94
N ILE A 8 26.39 -7.64 10.79
CA ILE A 8 26.61 -8.75 9.85
C ILE A 8 28.08 -8.78 9.40
N ALA A 9 28.64 -7.64 9.00
CA ALA A 9 30.03 -7.55 8.56
C ALA A 9 31.02 -7.91 9.68
N MET A 10 30.77 -7.47 10.92
CA MET A 10 31.57 -7.80 12.09
C MET A 10 31.53 -9.31 12.36
N ARG A 11 30.34 -9.93 12.33
CA ARG A 11 30.20 -11.39 12.50
C ARG A 11 30.92 -12.16 11.41
N CYS A 12 30.81 -11.73 10.15
CA CYS A 12 31.55 -12.35 9.04
C CYS A 12 33.06 -12.35 9.30
N ALA A 13 33.61 -11.22 9.76
CA ALA A 13 35.03 -11.07 10.03
C ALA A 13 35.49 -11.88 11.26
N GLN A 14 34.69 -11.90 12.33
CA GLN A 14 35.01 -12.63 13.56
C GLN A 14 34.94 -14.15 13.39
N LEU A 15 33.93 -14.64 12.69
CA LEU A 15 33.73 -16.07 12.46
C LEU A 15 34.67 -16.64 11.39
N ASN A 16 35.18 -15.79 10.50
CA ASN A 16 36.08 -16.20 9.41
C ASN A 16 37.38 -15.37 9.37
N PRO A 17 38.23 -15.40 10.41
CA PRO A 17 39.48 -14.63 10.43
C PRO A 17 40.41 -14.95 9.24
N GLN A 18 40.36 -16.18 8.74
CA GLN A 18 41.12 -16.64 7.58
C GLN A 18 40.79 -15.89 6.29
N LEU A 19 39.57 -15.35 6.17
CA LEU A 19 39.11 -14.62 4.98
C LEU A 19 39.58 -13.16 4.98
N LYS A 20 40.08 -12.64 6.11
CA LYS A 20 40.58 -11.26 6.25
C LYS A 20 39.60 -10.23 5.64
N ASN A 21 40.06 -9.41 4.71
CA ASN A 21 39.27 -8.39 4.01
C ASN A 21 38.21 -8.96 3.05
N ARG A 22 38.25 -10.26 2.75
CA ARG A 22 37.28 -10.96 1.88
C ARG A 22 36.10 -11.53 2.67
N ALA A 23 36.10 -11.42 4.00
CA ALA A 23 35.07 -12.01 4.85
C ALA A 23 33.65 -11.65 4.40
N ARG A 24 33.36 -10.39 4.03
CA ARG A 24 32.01 -10.01 3.54
C ARG A 24 31.60 -10.72 2.25
N LEU A 25 32.56 -11.03 1.38
CA LEU A 25 32.31 -11.58 0.04
C LEU A 25 32.25 -13.11 0.04
N GLU A 26 32.95 -13.75 0.97
CA GLU A 26 33.17 -15.19 0.95
C GLU A 26 32.53 -15.96 2.10
N THR A 27 32.02 -15.27 3.13
CA THR A 27 31.33 -15.94 4.25
C THR A 27 30.01 -16.54 3.78
N PRO A 28 29.84 -17.88 3.80
CA PRO A 28 28.55 -18.49 3.56
C PRO A 28 27.70 -18.45 4.83
N GLY A 29 26.39 -18.42 4.67
CA GLY A 29 25.48 -18.46 5.82
C GLY A 29 24.06 -18.04 5.49
N VAL A 30 23.19 -18.15 6.48
CA VAL A 30 21.81 -17.68 6.42
C VAL A 30 21.64 -16.58 7.46
N VAL A 31 21.01 -15.48 7.07
CA VAL A 31 20.68 -14.35 7.94
C VAL A 31 19.17 -14.20 7.97
N LEU A 32 18.60 -14.27 9.17
CA LEU A 32 17.20 -13.99 9.44
C LEU A 32 17.08 -12.54 9.91
N ILE A 33 16.22 -11.76 9.28
CA ILE A 33 15.97 -10.36 9.64
C ILE A 33 14.47 -10.17 9.83
N ASP A 34 14.08 -9.80 11.03
CA ASP A 34 12.72 -9.34 11.26
C ASP A 34 12.61 -7.86 10.89
N GLU A 35 11.53 -7.48 10.22
CA GLU A 35 11.20 -6.11 9.81
C GLU A 35 12.38 -5.36 9.18
N VAL A 36 12.87 -5.84 8.03
CA VAL A 36 14.02 -5.24 7.33
C VAL A 36 13.80 -3.76 6.95
N ASP A 37 12.54 -3.32 6.89
CA ASP A 37 12.12 -1.95 6.64
C ASP A 37 12.10 -1.03 7.87
N LEU A 38 12.31 -1.56 9.08
CA LEU A 38 12.19 -0.79 10.32
C LEU A 38 13.13 0.43 10.32
N HIS A 39 12.54 1.61 10.56
CA HIS A 39 13.21 2.92 10.55
C HIS A 39 13.91 3.29 9.23
N LEU A 40 13.62 2.62 8.12
CA LEU A 40 14.12 3.02 6.81
C LEU A 40 13.23 4.09 6.18
N HIS A 41 13.88 5.09 5.58
CA HIS A 41 13.19 5.98 4.66
C HIS A 41 12.70 5.19 3.43
N PRO A 42 11.49 5.44 2.88
CA PRO A 42 10.93 4.67 1.74
C PRO A 42 11.86 4.59 0.52
N ARG A 43 12.63 5.66 0.26
CA ARG A 43 13.66 5.66 -0.81
C ARG A 43 14.72 4.57 -0.64
N TRP A 44 15.09 4.23 0.59
CA TRP A 44 16.08 3.19 0.88
C TRP A 44 15.46 1.80 0.92
N GLN A 45 14.18 1.69 1.30
CA GLN A 45 13.45 0.42 1.22
C GLN A 45 13.49 -0.15 -0.21
N ARG A 46 13.43 0.70 -1.25
CA ARG A 46 13.54 0.26 -2.65
C ARG A 46 14.89 -0.34 -3.05
N THR A 47 15.98 -0.08 -2.33
CA THR A 47 17.33 -0.52 -2.73
C THR A 47 17.96 -1.49 -1.75
N VAL A 48 17.47 -1.53 -0.50
CA VAL A 48 18.15 -2.21 0.60
C VAL A 48 18.35 -3.70 0.36
N VAL A 49 17.38 -4.40 -0.23
CA VAL A 49 17.50 -5.84 -0.53
C VAL A 49 18.65 -6.07 -1.51
N GLY A 50 18.66 -5.33 -2.62
CA GLY A 50 19.74 -5.39 -3.60
C GLY A 50 21.09 -4.95 -3.05
N ASP A 51 21.12 -3.94 -2.18
CA ASP A 51 22.35 -3.48 -1.52
C ASP A 51 22.93 -4.58 -0.61
N MET A 52 22.08 -5.30 0.11
CA MET A 52 22.48 -6.39 1.00
C MET A 52 23.00 -7.61 0.22
N THR A 53 22.29 -8.04 -0.82
CA THR A 53 22.70 -9.18 -1.65
C THR A 53 23.98 -8.90 -2.42
N ARG A 54 24.19 -7.66 -2.91
CA ARG A 54 25.47 -7.24 -3.52
C ARG A 54 26.62 -7.17 -2.52
N THR A 55 26.35 -6.71 -1.29
CA THR A 55 27.39 -6.54 -0.27
C THR A 55 27.85 -7.88 0.30
N PHE A 56 26.92 -8.82 0.46
CA PHE A 56 27.14 -10.15 1.06
C PHE A 56 26.68 -11.28 0.11
N PRO A 57 27.36 -11.49 -1.03
CA PRO A 57 26.90 -12.37 -2.10
C PRO A 57 26.83 -13.86 -1.75
N ARG A 58 27.46 -14.28 -0.64
CA ARG A 58 27.46 -15.67 -0.16
C ARG A 58 26.49 -15.90 0.99
N LEU A 59 25.79 -14.86 1.45
CA LEU A 59 24.76 -14.98 2.46
C LEU A 59 23.38 -15.10 1.80
N GLN A 60 22.57 -16.03 2.30
CA GLN A 60 21.15 -16.10 2.01
C GLN A 60 20.39 -15.27 3.05
N PHE A 61 19.57 -14.34 2.59
CA PHE A 61 18.72 -13.52 3.45
C PHE A 61 17.29 -14.06 3.46
N VAL A 62 16.74 -14.25 4.66
CA VAL A 62 15.31 -14.45 4.87
C VAL A 62 14.84 -13.30 5.73
N ALA A 63 14.01 -12.44 5.16
CA ALA A 63 13.58 -11.23 5.81
C ALA A 63 12.05 -11.11 5.81
N THR A 64 11.49 -10.55 6.87
CA THR A 64 10.09 -10.15 6.94
C THR A 64 9.97 -8.65 6.66
N SER A 65 8.84 -8.22 6.08
CA SER A 65 8.56 -6.81 5.84
C SER A 65 7.06 -6.56 5.72
N HIS A 66 6.61 -5.41 6.21
CA HIS A 66 5.29 -4.86 5.95
C HIS A 66 5.30 -3.76 4.88
N SER A 67 6.45 -3.46 4.28
CA SER A 67 6.59 -2.39 3.31
C SER A 67 6.38 -2.89 1.88
N PRO A 68 5.41 -2.34 1.12
CA PRO A 68 5.22 -2.70 -0.28
C PRO A 68 6.43 -2.28 -1.13
N PHE A 69 7.24 -1.31 -0.67
CA PHE A 69 8.48 -0.92 -1.35
C PHE A 69 9.57 -1.99 -1.26
N ILE A 70 9.65 -2.72 -0.14
CA ILE A 70 10.58 -3.84 -0.02
C ILE A 70 10.12 -4.98 -0.91
N VAL A 71 8.83 -5.35 -0.80
CA VAL A 71 8.25 -6.45 -1.58
C VAL A 71 8.44 -6.23 -3.07
N GLN A 72 8.13 -5.03 -3.58
CA GLN A 72 8.39 -4.67 -4.98
C GLN A 72 9.89 -4.74 -5.36
N SER A 73 10.80 -4.41 -4.44
CA SER A 73 12.24 -4.36 -4.75
C SER A 73 12.91 -5.73 -4.94
N VAL A 74 12.21 -6.83 -4.62
CA VAL A 74 12.76 -8.18 -4.74
C VAL A 74 12.76 -8.60 -6.22
N SER A 75 13.91 -8.46 -6.88
CA SER A 75 14.13 -8.95 -8.26
C SER A 75 14.62 -10.40 -8.29
N ASP A 76 15.57 -10.74 -7.41
CA ASP A 76 16.18 -12.06 -7.30
C ASP A 76 15.72 -12.73 -6.00
N GLY A 77 14.84 -13.72 -6.12
CA GLY A 77 14.25 -14.43 -4.99
C GLY A 77 12.75 -14.61 -5.16
N GLY A 78 12.07 -14.99 -4.08
CA GLY A 78 10.63 -15.15 -4.06
C GLY A 78 10.05 -14.46 -2.83
N VAL A 79 8.89 -13.84 -2.99
CA VAL A 79 8.11 -13.30 -1.88
C VAL A 79 7.14 -14.37 -1.42
N ILE A 80 7.17 -14.69 -0.13
CA ILE A 80 6.25 -15.65 0.47
C ILE A 80 5.20 -14.88 1.25
N ASN A 81 3.94 -15.05 0.87
CA ASN A 81 2.82 -14.47 1.59
C ASN A 81 2.37 -15.44 2.69
N LEU A 82 2.53 -15.02 3.95
CA LEU A 82 2.19 -15.85 5.11
C LEU A 82 0.68 -15.95 5.36
N ASP A 83 -0.12 -15.05 4.79
CA ASP A 83 -1.59 -15.07 4.93
C ASP A 83 -2.25 -16.09 3.97
N ARG A 84 -1.50 -16.61 3.00
CA ARG A 84 -1.96 -17.58 1.99
C ARG A 84 -1.24 -18.91 2.17
N GLU A 85 -1.89 -19.88 2.83
CA GLU A 85 -1.35 -21.24 2.94
C GLU A 85 -1.14 -21.88 1.55
N GLY A 86 0.06 -22.41 1.31
CA GLY A 86 0.39 -23.11 0.06
C GLY A 86 0.62 -22.19 -1.15
N SER A 87 0.84 -20.89 -0.94
CA SER A 87 1.15 -19.96 -2.01
C SER A 87 2.51 -20.24 -2.65
N GLU A 88 2.57 -20.22 -3.98
CA GLU A 88 3.84 -20.20 -4.71
C GLU A 88 4.55 -18.87 -4.47
N PRO A 89 5.90 -18.84 -4.54
CA PRO A 89 6.63 -17.59 -4.38
C PRO A 89 6.20 -16.56 -5.43
N GLU A 90 5.78 -15.38 -4.98
CA GLU A 90 5.35 -14.30 -5.85
C GLU A 90 6.57 -13.51 -6.37
N THR A 91 6.49 -13.04 -7.63
CA THR A 91 7.52 -12.20 -8.28
C THR A 91 6.96 -10.80 -8.59
N PRO A 92 6.94 -9.89 -7.60
CA PRO A 92 6.30 -8.58 -7.70
C PRO A 92 7.09 -7.50 -8.44
N HIS A 93 8.32 -7.77 -8.90
CA HIS A 93 9.25 -6.76 -9.40
C HIS A 93 8.68 -5.86 -10.52
N ASP A 94 7.84 -6.42 -11.38
CA ASP A 94 7.26 -5.69 -12.53
C ASP A 94 5.91 -5.03 -12.21
N GLN A 95 5.40 -5.19 -10.98
CA GLN A 95 4.14 -4.61 -10.52
C GLN A 95 4.35 -3.21 -9.93
N SER A 96 3.31 -2.37 -9.95
CA SER A 96 3.36 -1.08 -9.24
C SER A 96 3.33 -1.29 -7.72
N VAL A 97 3.70 -0.26 -6.94
CA VAL A 97 3.64 -0.35 -5.47
C VAL A 97 2.19 -0.52 -5.02
N GLU A 98 1.27 0.10 -5.74
CA GLU A 98 -0.16 0.01 -5.55
C GLU A 98 -0.67 -1.41 -5.81
N ASP A 99 -0.27 -2.03 -6.92
CA ASP A 99 -0.64 -3.41 -7.24
C ASP A 99 -0.10 -4.39 -6.20
N VAL A 100 1.14 -4.18 -5.73
CA VAL A 100 1.73 -4.99 -4.65
C VAL A 100 0.93 -4.85 -3.36
N ALA A 101 0.58 -3.62 -2.99
CA ALA A 101 -0.20 -3.37 -1.78
C ALA A 101 -1.59 -4.03 -1.88
N GLU A 102 -2.25 -3.97 -3.03
CA GLU A 102 -3.59 -4.51 -3.24
C GLU A 102 -3.59 -6.03 -3.38
N ASN A 103 -2.84 -6.58 -4.34
CA ASN A 103 -2.92 -7.99 -4.75
C ASN A 103 -2.13 -8.92 -3.82
N ILE A 104 -1.05 -8.43 -3.21
CA ILE A 104 -0.16 -9.24 -2.37
C ILE A 104 -0.43 -8.98 -0.90
N MET A 105 -0.42 -7.71 -0.49
CA MET A 105 -0.61 -7.34 0.92
C MET A 105 -2.08 -7.21 1.34
N GLY A 106 -3.03 -7.29 0.41
CA GLY A 106 -4.47 -7.28 0.72
C GLY A 106 -5.01 -5.92 1.14
N VAL A 107 -4.36 -4.82 0.76
CA VAL A 107 -4.82 -3.45 1.04
C VAL A 107 -5.82 -3.01 -0.03
N ASP A 108 -7.10 -2.92 0.31
CA ASP A 108 -8.15 -2.48 -0.63
C ASP A 108 -7.97 -1.00 -1.04
N GLN A 109 -7.81 -0.77 -2.35
CA GLN A 109 -7.68 0.55 -2.98
C GLN A 109 -6.65 1.48 -2.29
N PRO A 110 -5.35 1.13 -2.30
CA PRO A 110 -4.30 1.87 -1.61
C PRO A 110 -4.12 3.33 -2.10
N GLN A 111 -4.54 3.60 -3.34
CA GLN A 111 -4.49 4.91 -3.99
C GLN A 111 -5.49 5.93 -3.46
N ARG A 112 -6.54 5.50 -2.73
CA ARG A 112 -7.57 6.40 -2.16
C ARG A 112 -7.65 6.27 -0.65
N SER A 113 -7.86 7.39 0.04
CA SER A 113 -8.16 7.35 1.47
C SER A 113 -9.54 6.76 1.73
N LYS A 114 -9.74 6.14 2.91
CA LYS A 114 -11.05 5.64 3.36
C LYS A 114 -12.14 6.71 3.23
N ARG A 115 -11.83 7.94 3.64
CA ARG A 115 -12.71 9.10 3.51
C ARG A 115 -13.14 9.37 2.06
N PHE A 116 -12.20 9.30 1.11
CA PHE A 116 -12.52 9.50 -0.30
C PHE A 116 -13.42 8.39 -0.84
N GLN A 117 -13.19 7.14 -0.43
CA GLN A 117 -14.02 6.01 -0.83
C GLN A 117 -15.45 6.11 -0.29
N GLU A 118 -15.60 6.47 1.00
CA GLU A 118 -16.91 6.73 1.63
C GLU A 118 -17.67 7.84 0.90
N MET A 119 -16.98 8.92 0.54
CA MET A 119 -17.55 10.02 -0.24
C MET A 119 -18.04 9.55 -1.62
N MET A 120 -17.21 8.79 -2.35
CA MET A 120 -17.58 8.26 -3.66
C MET A 120 -18.79 7.34 -3.60
N LYS A 121 -18.89 6.48 -2.56
CA LYS A 121 -20.04 5.60 -2.34
C LYS A 121 -21.33 6.41 -2.08
N ALA A 122 -21.26 7.39 -1.18
CA ALA A 122 -22.39 8.27 -0.89
C ALA A 122 -22.88 9.05 -2.12
N ALA A 123 -21.95 9.59 -2.90
CA ALA A 123 -22.25 10.29 -4.15
C ALA A 123 -22.93 9.35 -5.17
N ALA A 124 -22.38 8.14 -5.36
CA ALA A 124 -22.92 7.17 -6.29
C ALA A 124 -24.32 6.67 -5.89
N GLU A 125 -24.59 6.49 -4.59
CA GLU A 125 -25.93 6.16 -4.07
C GLU A 125 -26.93 7.28 -4.35
N TYR A 126 -26.54 8.53 -4.08
CA TYR A 126 -27.39 9.68 -4.36
C TYR A 126 -27.74 9.81 -5.85
N TYR A 127 -26.76 9.69 -6.73
CA TYR A 127 -27.01 9.76 -8.17
C TYR A 127 -27.89 8.62 -8.67
N ARG A 128 -27.66 7.38 -8.20
CA ARG A 128 -28.53 6.25 -8.53
C ARG A 128 -29.99 6.49 -8.13
N LEU A 129 -30.21 7.11 -6.97
CA LEU A 129 -31.56 7.40 -6.48
C LEU A 129 -32.23 8.53 -7.27
N ILE A 130 -31.46 9.54 -7.69
CA ILE A 130 -31.95 10.60 -8.56
C ILE A 130 -32.24 10.12 -9.98
N GLU A 131 -31.41 9.22 -10.52
CA GLU A 131 -31.64 8.61 -11.85
C GLU A 131 -32.82 7.63 -11.82
N GLY A 132 -33.00 6.88 -10.72
CA GLY A 132 -34.17 6.01 -10.51
C GLY A 132 -35.49 6.75 -10.24
N ALA A 133 -35.44 8.01 -9.78
CA ALA A 133 -36.61 8.84 -9.46
C ALA A 133 -37.17 9.59 -10.69
N THR A 134 -37.37 8.90 -11.81
CA THR A 134 -37.83 9.50 -13.08
C THR A 134 -39.35 9.48 -13.29
N GLY A 135 -40.18 9.23 -12.27
CA GLY A 135 -41.64 9.34 -12.47
C GLY A 135 -42.57 9.35 -11.27
N GLU A 136 -42.32 8.57 -10.21
CA GLU A 136 -43.29 8.39 -9.12
C GLU A 136 -42.59 8.12 -7.77
N THR A 137 -41.84 9.09 -7.25
CA THR A 137 -41.18 8.94 -5.94
C THR A 137 -41.85 9.84 -4.91
N ASP A 138 -42.21 9.27 -3.76
CA ASP A 138 -42.88 9.97 -2.65
C ASP A 138 -42.01 11.16 -2.21
N PRO A 139 -42.58 12.39 -2.16
CA PRO A 139 -41.87 13.60 -1.73
C PRO A 139 -41.11 13.45 -0.40
N ARG A 140 -41.54 12.52 0.47
CA ARG A 140 -40.90 12.26 1.76
C ARG A 140 -39.59 11.48 1.65
N GLU A 141 -39.49 10.54 0.72
CA GLU A 141 -38.24 9.79 0.48
C GLU A 141 -37.16 10.69 -0.12
N VAL A 142 -37.55 11.57 -1.05
CA VAL A 142 -36.66 12.56 -1.67
C VAL A 142 -36.09 13.50 -0.61
N GLN A 143 -36.90 13.95 0.36
CA GLN A 143 -36.44 14.83 1.43
C GLN A 143 -35.56 14.10 2.45
N ALA A 144 -35.89 12.88 2.85
CA ALA A 144 -35.04 12.09 3.76
C ALA A 144 -33.65 11.78 3.15
N LEU A 145 -33.61 11.59 1.82
CA LEU A 145 -32.37 11.41 1.07
C LEU A 145 -31.56 12.69 0.94
N ARG A 146 -32.21 13.84 0.77
CA ARG A 146 -31.58 15.16 0.85
C ARG A 146 -30.92 15.37 2.20
N ASP A 147 -31.64 15.14 3.29
CA ASP A 147 -31.13 15.34 4.65
C ASP A 147 -29.99 14.36 4.99
N ARG A 148 -29.98 13.17 4.37
CA ARG A 148 -28.86 12.22 4.50
C ARG A 148 -27.66 12.66 3.67
N LEU A 149 -27.88 13.18 2.46
CA LEU A 149 -26.80 13.73 1.64
C LEU A 149 -26.20 14.98 2.27
N ASP A 150 -27.00 15.92 2.73
CA ASP A 150 -26.55 17.16 3.35
C ASP A 150 -25.75 16.87 4.64
N ARG A 151 -26.14 15.84 5.42
CA ARG A 151 -25.33 15.33 6.56
C ARG A 151 -24.02 14.68 6.14
N LEU A 152 -24.02 13.96 5.02
CA LEU A 152 -22.79 13.40 4.45
C LEU A 152 -21.92 14.48 3.77
N GLU A 153 -22.51 15.61 3.37
CA GLU A 153 -21.86 16.80 2.79
C GLU A 153 -21.29 17.76 3.83
N GLU A 154 -21.82 17.77 5.06
CA GLU A 154 -21.41 18.66 6.16
C GLU A 154 -19.88 18.66 6.42
N PRO A 155 -19.17 17.52 6.31
CA PRO A 155 -17.70 17.49 6.40
C PRO A 155 -16.94 18.00 5.17
N PHE A 156 -17.62 18.26 4.04
CA PHE A 156 -17.05 18.57 2.72
C PHE A 156 -17.29 20.01 2.24
N ALA A 157 -17.71 20.91 3.13
CA ALA A 157 -17.75 22.36 2.86
C ALA A 157 -16.44 22.91 2.25
N ASN A 158 -15.32 22.19 2.42
CA ASN A 158 -13.98 22.56 1.96
C ASN A 158 -13.64 22.13 0.51
N ASN A 159 -14.53 21.50 -0.27
CA ASN A 159 -14.32 21.23 -1.71
C ASN A 159 -15.31 22.03 -2.58
N PRO A 160 -14.95 23.26 -2.99
CA PRO A 160 -15.86 24.18 -3.69
C PRO A 160 -16.34 23.65 -5.05
N ALA A 161 -15.49 22.92 -5.78
CA ALA A 161 -15.82 22.39 -7.11
C ALA A 161 -16.88 21.29 -7.01
N TYR A 162 -16.78 20.43 -6.00
CA TYR A 162 -17.75 19.37 -5.74
C TYR A 162 -19.11 19.93 -5.30
N VAL A 163 -19.11 20.90 -4.37
CA VAL A 163 -20.33 21.60 -3.93
C VAL A 163 -20.99 22.36 -5.09
N ALA A 164 -20.20 23.02 -5.94
CA ALA A 164 -20.73 23.72 -7.12
C ALA A 164 -21.35 22.76 -8.15
N PHE A 165 -20.70 21.63 -8.42
CA PHE A 165 -21.22 20.60 -9.32
C PHE A 165 -22.54 20.00 -8.81
N LEU A 166 -22.63 19.71 -7.51
CA LEU A 166 -23.85 19.21 -6.88
C LEU A 166 -24.99 20.23 -6.94
N ARG A 167 -24.70 21.50 -6.66
CA ARG A 167 -25.70 22.58 -6.78
C ARG A 167 -26.21 22.73 -8.22
N LEU A 168 -25.32 22.66 -9.22
CA LEU A 168 -25.68 22.69 -10.63
C LEU A 168 -26.61 21.54 -11.02
N GLN A 169 -26.32 20.32 -10.56
CA GLN A 169 -27.19 19.18 -10.83
C GLN A 169 -28.55 19.25 -10.13
N ARG A 170 -28.60 19.74 -8.88
CA ARG A 170 -29.86 19.98 -8.15
C ARG A 170 -30.73 21.03 -8.88
N ALA A 171 -30.12 22.09 -9.40
CA ALA A 171 -30.80 23.12 -10.17
C ALA A 171 -31.34 22.61 -11.52
N ALA A 172 -30.59 21.74 -12.20
CA ALA A 172 -30.98 21.20 -13.50
C ALA A 172 -32.23 20.29 -13.46
N ARG A 173 -32.59 19.75 -12.28
CA ARG A 173 -33.73 18.83 -12.11
C ARG A 173 -34.92 19.43 -11.34
N ASN A 174 -35.01 20.76 -11.22
CA ASN A 174 -36.11 21.48 -10.56
C ASN A 174 -36.43 21.00 -9.14
N LEU A 175 -35.45 20.52 -8.40
CA LEU A 175 -35.67 19.99 -7.06
C LEU A 175 -35.79 21.08 -5.99
N GLN A 176 -35.78 22.38 -6.30
CA GLN A 176 -35.67 23.49 -5.32
C GLN A 176 -36.49 23.28 -4.03
#